data_AF-A0A512ARL8-F1
#
_entry.id   AF-A0A512ARL8-F1
#
_cell.length_a   1.000
_cell.length_b   1.000
_cell.length_c   1.000
_cell.angle_alpha   90.00
_cell.angle_beta   90.00
_cell.angle_gamma   90.00
#
_symmetry.space_group_name_H-M   'P 1'
#
loop_
_entity.id
_entity.type
_entity.pdbx_description
1 polymer ?
#
loop_
_entity_poly.entity_id
_entity_poly.type
_entity_poly.pdbx_seq_one_letter_code
_entity_poly.pdbx_strand_id
1 'polypeptide(L)'
;MIGALSHVVLREVPAELLAGVSSGEYRVAGSIIQSVSSGRVVGHLQETSAISSLLNLSPLGLPQMAMDAVTVVQNEQIKAAISVVQSLQIANLAVSGIGIGVSVAGAAILAKRIATVEEKVDAILPNLDAIVRGLEAMRVERIAEDFTRLRTLVDQVEEAWLPSASQREWIAIARDAHFLADSFERRARELGAASNVLNTDPLVEAFALASGLRVTARMASSQDDMAREAASSRALTLVQLGEAIQLAPLVLAHAPMENAGTSTWLEVLEQKAGDLRATVARVRDREIAAAGTVETLHELARRGVSGREWLDAAKSEGHNPLLFLPVCDVNLQQKAR
;
A
#
# COMPACT_ATOMS: atom_id res chain seq x y z
N MET A 1 10.51 -11.39 -29.48
CA MET A 1 10.04 -12.66 -28.89
C MET A 1 9.16 -12.34 -27.68
N ILE A 2 7.88 -12.04 -27.91
CA ILE A 2 6.92 -11.56 -26.88
C ILE A 2 5.95 -12.69 -26.44
N GLY A 3 6.06 -13.89 -27.01
CA GLY A 3 5.01 -14.93 -26.92
C GLY A 3 5.24 -16.08 -25.93
N ALA A 4 6.25 -16.07 -25.07
CA ALA A 4 6.54 -17.22 -24.20
C ALA A 4 6.12 -17.05 -22.73
N LEU A 5 5.89 -15.81 -22.26
CA LEU A 5 5.62 -15.51 -20.84
C LEU A 5 4.15 -15.18 -20.54
N SER A 6 3.32 -15.00 -21.58
CA SER A 6 1.89 -14.67 -21.46
C SER A 6 1.02 -15.78 -20.87
N HIS A 7 1.55 -16.99 -20.67
CA HIS A 7 0.77 -18.12 -20.16
C HIS A 7 0.94 -18.44 -18.67
N VAL A 8 1.90 -17.86 -17.94
CA VAL A 8 2.31 -18.47 -16.64
C VAL A 8 2.32 -17.55 -15.41
N VAL A 9 2.45 -16.22 -15.53
CA VAL A 9 2.66 -15.41 -14.30
C VAL A 9 1.42 -14.61 -13.89
N LEU A 10 1.05 -13.59 -14.66
CA LEU A 10 -0.06 -12.69 -14.33
C LEU A 10 -1.24 -12.92 -15.29
N ARG A 11 -2.46 -12.96 -14.75
CA ARG A 11 -3.70 -13.23 -15.49
C ARG A 11 -4.79 -12.25 -15.06
N GLU A 12 -5.86 -12.15 -15.85
CA GLU A 12 -7.09 -11.52 -15.37
C GLU A 12 -7.63 -12.24 -14.13
N VAL A 13 -8.26 -11.50 -13.21
CA VAL A 13 -8.84 -12.08 -11.99
C VAL A 13 -10.01 -13.00 -12.37
N PRO A 14 -9.96 -14.31 -12.06
CA PRO A 14 -11.04 -15.24 -12.40
C PRO A 14 -12.38 -14.84 -11.76
N ALA A 15 -13.48 -14.98 -12.52
CA ALA A 15 -14.83 -14.67 -12.05
C ALA A 15 -15.24 -15.44 -10.80
N GLU A 16 -14.75 -16.68 -10.64
CA GLU A 16 -14.97 -17.51 -9.44
C GLU A 16 -14.36 -16.88 -8.18
N LEU A 17 -13.20 -16.21 -8.29
CA LEU A 17 -12.61 -15.50 -7.15
C LEU A 17 -13.40 -14.24 -6.82
N LEU A 18 -13.90 -13.53 -7.83
CA LEU A 18 -14.78 -12.37 -7.61
C LEU A 18 -16.08 -12.78 -6.90
N ALA A 19 -16.69 -13.88 -7.34
CA ALA A 19 -17.87 -14.45 -6.71
C ALA A 19 -17.60 -14.94 -5.28
N GLY A 20 -16.45 -15.58 -5.04
CA GLY A 20 -16.06 -16.02 -3.71
C GLY A 20 -15.74 -14.86 -2.75
N VAL A 21 -15.20 -13.73 -3.24
CA VAL A 21 -15.05 -12.53 -2.42
C VAL A 21 -16.41 -11.91 -2.09
N SER A 22 -17.31 -11.81 -3.06
CA SER A 22 -18.64 -11.23 -2.83
C SER A 22 -19.53 -12.08 -1.92
N SER A 23 -19.36 -13.41 -1.95
CA SER A 23 -20.03 -14.35 -1.04
C SER A 23 -19.40 -14.42 0.36
N GLY A 24 -18.19 -13.89 0.54
CA GLY A 24 -17.41 -13.96 1.78
C GLY A 24 -16.64 -15.26 1.98
N GLU A 25 -16.58 -16.13 0.96
CA GLU A 25 -15.71 -17.32 0.95
C GLU A 25 -14.22 -16.94 0.91
N TYR A 26 -13.90 -15.87 0.18
CA TYR A 26 -12.59 -15.27 0.10
C TYR A 26 -12.59 -13.87 0.72
N ARG A 27 -11.43 -13.47 1.23
CA ARG A 27 -11.15 -12.12 1.68
C ARG A 27 -9.91 -11.58 0.98
N VAL A 28 -9.98 -10.34 0.53
CA VAL A 28 -8.80 -9.62 0.04
C VAL A 28 -8.12 -8.93 1.21
N ALA A 29 -6.81 -9.14 1.31
CA ALA A 29 -5.97 -8.67 2.40
C ALA A 29 -4.69 -8.09 1.79
N GLY A 30 -4.69 -6.79 1.51
CA GLY A 30 -3.59 -6.16 0.78
C GLY A 30 -3.43 -6.77 -0.62
N SER A 31 -2.29 -7.43 -0.86
CA SER A 31 -1.97 -8.06 -2.15
C SER A 31 -2.40 -9.51 -2.27
N ILE A 32 -3.03 -10.09 -1.26
CA ILE A 32 -3.39 -11.51 -1.27
C ILE A 32 -4.91 -11.70 -1.24
N ILE A 33 -5.36 -12.76 -1.90
CA ILE A 33 -6.70 -13.32 -1.73
C ILE A 33 -6.55 -14.54 -0.83
N GLN A 34 -7.31 -14.59 0.25
CA GLN A 34 -7.24 -15.63 1.27
C GLN A 34 -8.60 -16.32 1.42
N SER A 35 -8.61 -17.64 1.54
CA SER A 35 -9.77 -18.41 1.95
C SER A 35 -10.13 -18.11 3.40
N VAL A 36 -11.39 -17.72 3.66
CA VAL A 36 -11.86 -17.38 5.01
C VAL A 36 -11.94 -18.63 5.89
N SER A 37 -12.30 -19.77 5.33
CA SER A 37 -12.45 -21.03 6.08
C SER A 37 -11.11 -21.67 6.46
N SER A 38 -10.09 -21.54 5.61
CA SER A 38 -8.80 -22.23 5.81
C SER A 38 -7.63 -21.30 6.14
N GLY A 39 -7.77 -20.00 5.95
CA GLY A 39 -6.68 -19.04 6.08
C GLY A 39 -5.59 -19.21 5.01
N ARG A 40 -5.79 -20.05 3.98
CA ARG A 40 -4.79 -20.23 2.92
C ARG A 40 -4.86 -19.11 1.89
N VAL A 41 -3.69 -18.62 1.46
CA VAL A 41 -3.58 -17.74 0.29
C VAL A 41 -3.92 -18.55 -0.95
N VAL A 42 -4.87 -18.05 -1.75
CA VAL A 42 -5.32 -18.68 -3.00
C VAL A 42 -4.75 -17.95 -4.23
N GLY A 43 -4.30 -16.72 -4.05
CA GLY A 43 -3.47 -16.02 -5.03
C GLY A 43 -3.09 -14.62 -4.58
N HIS A 44 -2.30 -13.99 -5.43
CA HIS A 44 -1.70 -12.68 -5.24
C HIS A 44 -2.24 -11.76 -6.33
N LEU A 45 -2.63 -10.56 -5.93
CA LEU A 45 -3.06 -9.50 -6.80
C LEU A 45 -1.88 -8.56 -7.06
N GLN A 46 -1.89 -7.96 -8.24
CA GLN A 46 -0.88 -7.01 -8.70
C GLN A 46 -1.55 -5.84 -9.40
N GLU A 47 -1.27 -4.63 -8.94
CA GLU A 47 -1.65 -3.40 -9.62
C GLU A 47 -0.92 -3.25 -10.95
N THR A 48 -1.61 -2.69 -11.93
CA THR A 48 -1.05 -2.39 -13.26
C THR A 48 -1.04 -0.89 -13.54
N SER A 49 -0.51 -0.50 -14.69
CA SER A 49 -0.57 0.90 -15.11
C SER A 49 -2.01 1.43 -15.28
N ALA A 50 -2.97 0.55 -15.62
CA ALA A 50 -4.36 0.90 -15.88
C ALA A 50 -5.12 1.41 -14.64
N ILE A 51 -4.69 1.02 -13.42
CA ILE A 51 -5.33 1.50 -12.19
C ILE A 51 -5.16 3.01 -12.02
N SER A 52 -4.08 3.58 -12.55
CA SER A 52 -3.79 5.01 -12.45
C SER A 52 -4.81 5.84 -13.21
N SER A 53 -5.22 5.36 -14.39
CA SER A 53 -6.26 5.97 -15.20
C SER A 53 -7.61 5.97 -14.48
N LEU A 54 -7.94 4.90 -13.74
CA LEU A 54 -9.18 4.82 -12.95
C LEU A 54 -9.17 5.79 -11.77
N LEU A 55 -8.05 5.92 -11.05
CA LEU A 55 -7.95 6.78 -9.86
C LEU A 55 -7.95 8.28 -10.20
N ASN A 56 -7.54 8.64 -11.42
CA ASN A 56 -7.67 10.00 -11.93
C ASN A 56 -9.12 10.38 -12.27
N LEU A 57 -10.02 9.40 -12.41
CA LEU A 57 -11.47 9.61 -12.50
C LEU A 57 -12.01 9.80 -11.07
N SER A 58 -11.92 11.03 -10.57
CA SER A 58 -12.35 11.34 -9.19
C SER A 58 -13.82 10.96 -8.92
N PRO A 59 -14.17 10.44 -7.72
CA PRO A 59 -15.54 10.08 -7.37
C PRO A 59 -16.48 11.29 -7.18
N LEU A 60 -15.95 12.51 -7.17
CA LEU A 60 -16.70 13.78 -7.10
C LEU A 60 -16.79 14.52 -8.45
N GLY A 61 -16.30 13.90 -9.52
CA GLY A 61 -16.32 14.45 -10.87
C GLY A 61 -16.71 13.37 -11.86
N LEU A 62 -17.98 12.98 -11.85
CA LEU A 62 -18.65 12.66 -13.11
C LEU A 62 -19.13 13.99 -13.68
N PRO A 63 -18.32 14.75 -14.46
CA PRO A 63 -18.97 15.59 -15.45
C PRO A 63 -19.83 14.64 -16.27
N GLN A 64 -21.09 15.01 -16.47
CA GLN A 64 -21.93 14.48 -17.54
C GLN A 64 -21.15 14.71 -18.86
N MET A 65 -20.19 13.85 -19.13
CA MET A 65 -19.30 13.95 -20.28
C MET A 65 -20.15 13.64 -21.49
N ALA A 66 -20.27 14.69 -22.29
CA ALA A 66 -20.99 14.78 -23.54
C ALA A 66 -20.89 13.49 -24.37
N MET A 67 -22.03 13.14 -24.94
CA MET A 67 -22.26 12.11 -25.94
C MET A 67 -21.47 12.37 -27.23
N ASP A 68 -20.15 12.19 -27.19
CA ASP A 68 -19.36 12.01 -28.41
C ASP A 68 -19.21 10.52 -28.69
N ALA A 69 -19.75 10.11 -29.83
CA ALA A 69 -19.99 8.72 -30.27
C ALA A 69 -18.73 7.83 -30.44
N VAL A 70 -17.55 8.31 -30.05
CA VAL A 70 -16.28 7.58 -30.05
C VAL A 70 -16.05 6.81 -28.72
N THR A 71 -16.89 7.02 -27.70
CA THR A 71 -16.60 6.65 -26.31
C THR A 71 -17.27 5.38 -25.77
N VAL A 72 -18.12 4.68 -26.54
CA VAL A 72 -18.90 3.55 -26.00
C VAL A 72 -18.00 2.38 -25.53
N VAL A 73 -16.99 2.01 -26.32
CA VAL A 73 -16.11 0.87 -25.99
C VAL A 73 -15.22 1.18 -24.79
N GLN A 74 -14.66 2.40 -24.72
CA GLN A 74 -13.84 2.84 -23.59
C GLN A 74 -14.66 2.91 -22.29
N ASN A 75 -15.91 3.37 -22.37
CA ASN A 75 -16.80 3.44 -21.21
C ASN A 75 -17.15 2.04 -20.65
N GLU A 76 -17.37 1.05 -21.52
CA GLU A 76 -17.65 -0.32 -21.06
C GLU A 76 -16.41 -0.98 -20.43
N GLN A 77 -15.21 -0.75 -20.98
CA GLN A 77 -13.96 -1.21 -20.38
C GLN A 77 -13.70 -0.59 -19.01
N ILE A 78 -13.94 0.73 -18.87
CA ILE A 78 -13.81 1.42 -17.58
C ILE A 78 -14.81 0.87 -16.56
N LYS A 79 -16.08 0.65 -16.94
CA LYS A 79 -17.09 0.05 -16.05
C LYS A 79 -16.69 -1.35 -15.59
N ALA A 80 -16.21 -2.20 -16.50
CA ALA A 80 -15.73 -3.54 -16.16
C ALA A 80 -14.56 -3.48 -15.17
N ALA A 81 -13.60 -2.61 -15.42
CA ALA A 81 -12.43 -2.40 -14.56
C ALA A 81 -12.84 -1.90 -13.14
N ILE A 82 -13.77 -0.94 -13.07
CA ILE A 82 -14.35 -0.47 -11.79
C ILE A 82 -15.07 -1.60 -11.06
N SER A 83 -15.85 -2.41 -11.79
CA SER A 83 -16.59 -3.54 -11.22
C SER A 83 -15.66 -4.57 -10.56
N VAL A 84 -14.51 -4.88 -11.17
CA VAL A 84 -13.50 -5.76 -10.58
C VAL A 84 -12.94 -5.18 -9.28
N VAL A 85 -12.55 -3.91 -9.29
CA VAL A 85 -12.02 -3.20 -8.11
C VAL A 85 -13.06 -3.14 -6.97
N GLN A 86 -14.33 -2.90 -7.30
CA GLN A 86 -15.43 -2.86 -6.34
C GLN A 86 -15.75 -4.26 -5.79
N SER A 87 -15.79 -5.28 -6.66
CA SER A 87 -16.10 -6.66 -6.28
C SER A 87 -15.05 -7.25 -5.34
N LEU A 88 -13.79 -6.89 -5.55
CA LEU A 88 -12.69 -7.26 -4.66
C LEU A 88 -12.67 -6.43 -3.36
N GLN A 89 -13.56 -5.45 -3.21
CA GLN A 89 -13.63 -4.53 -2.06
C GLN A 89 -12.33 -3.76 -1.78
N ILE A 90 -11.46 -3.68 -2.78
CA ILE A 90 -10.16 -3.00 -2.73
C ILE A 90 -10.22 -1.56 -3.19
N ALA A 91 -11.42 -1.03 -3.45
CA ALA A 91 -11.62 0.38 -3.77
C ALA A 91 -10.94 1.29 -2.73
N ASN A 92 -10.98 0.93 -1.44
CA ASN A 92 -10.31 1.67 -0.38
C ASN A 92 -8.77 1.47 -0.38
N LEU A 93 -8.25 0.32 -0.85
CA LEU A 93 -6.81 0.07 -0.96
C LEU A 93 -6.20 0.80 -2.16
N ALA A 94 -6.91 0.80 -3.30
CA ALA A 94 -6.54 1.54 -4.50
C ALA A 94 -6.61 3.06 -4.29
N VAL A 95 -7.65 3.56 -3.60
CA VAL A 95 -7.80 5.00 -3.28
C VAL A 95 -6.85 5.44 -2.16
N SER A 96 -6.44 4.56 -1.25
CA SER A 96 -5.42 4.85 -0.24
C SER A 96 -3.98 4.66 -0.73
N GLY A 97 -3.79 4.19 -1.98
CA GLY A 97 -2.48 3.96 -2.60
C GLY A 97 -1.64 2.91 -1.88
N ILE A 98 -2.27 2.08 -1.04
CA ILE A 98 -1.62 0.93 -0.39
C ILE A 98 -1.48 -0.10 -1.48
N GLY A 99 -0.31 -0.08 -2.14
CA GLY A 99 -0.01 -1.01 -3.23
C GLY A 99 -0.44 -2.41 -2.86
N ILE A 100 -1.29 -2.99 -3.69
CA ILE A 100 -1.65 -4.40 -3.71
C ILE A 100 -0.39 -5.14 -4.18
N GLY A 101 0.60 -5.24 -3.30
CA GLY A 101 1.85 -5.99 -3.46
C GLY A 101 3.04 -5.07 -3.65
N VAL A 102 3.42 -4.86 -4.90
CA VAL A 102 4.55 -3.99 -5.26
C VAL A 102 4.04 -2.96 -6.24
N SER A 103 4.21 -1.69 -5.89
CA SER A 103 3.60 -0.58 -6.61
C SER A 103 4.30 -0.36 -7.94
N VAL A 104 3.51 -0.41 -9.02
CA VAL A 104 3.82 0.15 -10.34
C VAL A 104 3.10 1.50 -10.53
N ALA A 105 2.52 2.04 -9.44
CA ALA A 105 1.76 3.28 -9.46
C ALA A 105 2.58 4.43 -10.04
N GLY A 106 1.92 5.25 -10.85
CA GLY A 106 2.53 6.42 -11.44
C GLY A 106 2.91 7.47 -10.39
N ALA A 107 3.95 8.27 -10.68
CA ALA A 107 4.37 9.39 -9.82
C ALA A 107 3.22 10.29 -9.35
N ALA A 108 2.21 10.56 -10.19
CA ALA A 108 1.08 11.41 -9.82
C ALA A 108 0.29 10.89 -8.60
N ILE A 109 0.09 9.57 -8.49
CA ILE A 109 -0.64 8.96 -7.36
C ILE A 109 0.18 9.08 -6.09
N LEU A 110 1.48 8.74 -6.18
CA LEU A 110 2.40 8.79 -5.06
C LEU A 110 2.61 10.23 -4.60
N ALA A 111 2.74 11.20 -5.51
CA ALA A 111 2.85 12.62 -5.20
C ALA A 111 1.60 13.16 -4.49
N LYS A 112 0.39 12.84 -4.97
CA LYS A 112 -0.86 13.21 -4.29
C LYS A 112 -0.90 12.67 -2.86
N ARG A 113 -0.48 11.42 -2.67
CA ARG A 113 -0.44 10.80 -1.36
C ARG A 113 0.59 11.44 -0.45
N ILE A 114 1.79 11.70 -0.94
CA ILE A 114 2.83 12.41 -0.20
C ILE A 114 2.30 13.77 0.27
N ALA A 115 1.63 14.52 -0.61
CA ALA A 115 1.02 15.80 -0.25
C ALA A 115 -0.05 15.66 0.87
N THR A 116 -0.90 14.63 0.81
CA THR A 116 -1.86 14.35 1.90
C THR A 116 -1.16 13.98 3.21
N VAL A 117 -0.05 13.24 3.15
CA VAL A 117 0.73 12.89 4.34
C VAL A 117 1.42 14.13 4.92
N GLU A 118 2.00 14.98 4.07
CA GLU A 118 2.57 16.28 4.45
C GLU A 118 1.53 17.16 5.16
N GLU A 119 0.33 17.29 4.60
CA GLU A 119 -0.77 18.06 5.20
C GLU A 119 -1.15 17.53 6.59
N LYS A 120 -1.23 16.20 6.77
CA LYS A 120 -1.48 15.60 8.08
C LYS A 120 -0.35 15.86 9.07
N VAL A 121 0.91 15.87 8.61
CA VAL A 121 2.05 16.22 9.46
C VAL A 121 1.97 17.68 9.87
N ASP A 122 1.71 18.59 8.93
CA ASP A 122 1.53 20.03 9.20
C ASP A 122 0.42 20.31 10.20
N ALA A 123 -0.66 19.51 10.20
CA ALA A 123 -1.74 19.62 11.17
C ALA A 123 -1.34 19.20 12.61
N ILE A 124 -0.27 18.41 12.77
CA ILE A 124 0.19 17.89 14.07
C ILE A 124 1.26 18.81 14.68
N LEU A 125 1.98 19.57 13.85
CA LEU A 125 3.05 20.48 14.25
C LEU A 125 2.63 21.72 15.10
N PRO A 126 1.44 22.35 14.97
CA PRO A 126 1.17 23.66 15.58
C PRO A 126 0.85 23.69 17.09
N ASN A 127 1.14 22.65 17.87
CA ASN A 127 0.76 22.57 19.29
C ASN A 127 1.83 22.99 20.32
N LEU A 128 2.79 23.89 20.02
CA LEU A 128 3.92 24.15 20.96
C LEU A 128 4.38 25.61 21.13
N ASP A 129 4.91 25.86 22.34
CA ASP A 129 5.18 27.16 22.98
C ASP A 129 6.47 27.88 22.53
N ALA A 130 6.52 29.17 22.84
CA ALA A 130 7.40 30.19 22.26
C ALA A 130 8.94 29.98 22.27
N ILE A 131 9.49 29.19 23.20
CA ILE A 131 10.95 29.00 23.39
C ILE A 131 11.47 27.77 22.60
N VAL A 132 10.57 26.85 22.20
CA VAL A 132 10.92 25.64 21.43
C VAL A 132 11.13 25.94 19.94
N ARG A 133 10.63 27.09 19.46
CA ARG A 133 10.53 27.49 18.04
C ARG A 133 11.81 27.33 17.20
N GLY A 134 13.01 27.54 17.73
CA GLY A 134 14.26 27.44 16.95
C GLY A 134 14.72 25.99 16.70
N LEU A 135 14.68 25.15 17.73
CA LEU A 135 14.98 23.71 17.61
C LEU A 135 13.87 22.98 16.86
N GLU A 136 12.63 23.44 17.03
CA GLU A 136 11.45 22.92 16.34
C GLU A 136 11.42 23.33 14.88
N ALA A 137 11.77 24.57 14.53
CA ALA A 137 11.90 25.00 13.14
C ALA A 137 12.90 24.13 12.37
N MET A 138 14.05 23.80 12.98
CA MET A 138 15.00 22.85 12.37
C MET A 138 14.43 21.43 12.24
N ARG A 139 13.58 20.99 13.18
CA ARG A 139 12.91 19.67 13.08
C ARG A 139 11.88 19.67 11.97
N VAL A 140 11.06 20.71 11.88
CA VAL A 140 10.04 20.92 10.85
C VAL A 140 10.69 21.02 9.47
N GLU A 141 11.75 21.82 9.34
CA GLU A 141 12.52 21.95 8.10
C GLU A 141 13.09 20.60 7.65
N ARG A 142 13.70 19.83 8.55
CA ARG A 142 14.19 18.49 8.20
C ARG A 142 13.07 17.52 7.81
N ILE A 143 11.87 17.65 8.37
CA ILE A 143 10.71 16.84 7.96
C ILE A 143 10.30 17.22 6.54
N ALA A 144 10.21 18.51 6.24
CA ALA A 144 9.92 19.02 4.90
C ALA A 144 10.99 18.61 3.86
N GLU A 145 12.26 18.61 4.25
CA GLU A 145 13.36 18.07 3.43
C GLU A 145 13.17 16.57 3.15
N ASP A 146 12.85 15.77 4.17
CA ASP A 146 12.60 14.33 4.02
C ASP A 146 11.43 14.07 3.05
N PHE A 147 10.35 14.85 3.11
CA PHE A 147 9.24 14.75 2.14
C PHE A 147 9.62 15.23 0.73
N THR A 148 10.45 16.27 0.62
CA THR A 148 11.00 16.68 -0.68
C THR A 148 11.83 15.55 -1.29
N ARG A 149 12.69 14.90 -0.51
CA ARG A 149 13.45 13.72 -0.95
C ARG A 149 12.53 12.57 -1.33
N LEU A 150 11.44 12.35 -0.60
CA LEU A 150 10.46 11.31 -0.94
C LEU A 150 9.84 11.55 -2.31
N ARG A 151 9.43 12.79 -2.61
CA ARG A 151 8.93 13.17 -3.95
C ARG A 151 9.99 12.98 -5.03
N THR A 152 11.22 13.44 -4.79
CA THR A 152 12.33 13.23 -5.72
C THR A 152 12.58 11.76 -6.02
N LEU A 153 12.51 10.87 -5.02
CA LEU A 153 12.65 9.42 -5.24
C LEU A 153 11.51 8.86 -6.09
N VAL A 154 10.29 9.37 -5.93
CA VAL A 154 9.15 8.98 -6.77
C VAL A 154 9.38 9.39 -8.22
N ASP A 155 9.85 10.61 -8.47
CA ASP A 155 10.17 11.08 -9.83
C ASP A 155 11.30 10.25 -10.45
N GLN A 156 12.35 9.95 -9.67
CA GLN A 156 13.46 9.10 -10.11
C GLN A 156 13.01 7.67 -10.46
N VAL A 157 12.01 7.12 -9.79
CA VAL A 157 11.43 5.82 -10.16
C VAL A 157 10.78 5.88 -11.54
N GLU A 158 10.06 6.96 -11.88
CA GLU A 158 9.50 7.14 -13.23
C GLU A 158 10.59 7.29 -14.28
N GLU A 159 11.62 8.08 -14.00
CA GLU A 159 12.77 8.22 -14.89
C GLU A 159 13.50 6.89 -15.09
N ALA A 160 13.62 6.07 -14.03
CA ALA A 160 14.29 4.79 -14.08
C ALA A 160 13.55 3.71 -14.89
N TRP A 161 12.27 3.96 -15.25
CA TRP A 161 11.53 3.13 -16.22
C TRP A 161 11.89 3.43 -17.68
N LEU A 162 12.57 4.55 -17.97
CA LEU A 162 12.94 4.91 -19.34
C LEU A 162 13.98 3.93 -19.91
N PRO A 163 13.99 3.67 -21.23
CA PRO A 163 14.93 2.73 -21.84
C PRO A 163 16.42 3.05 -21.64
N SER A 164 16.74 4.31 -21.38
CA SER A 164 18.10 4.78 -21.10
C SER A 164 18.56 4.50 -19.67
N ALA A 165 17.65 4.16 -18.77
CA ALA A 165 17.96 3.97 -17.37
C ALA A 165 18.79 2.69 -17.14
N SER A 166 19.77 2.80 -16.24
CA SER A 166 20.65 1.71 -15.86
C SER A 166 20.18 1.05 -14.55
N GLN A 167 20.60 -0.20 -14.35
CA GLN A 167 20.40 -0.90 -13.08
C GLN A 167 20.99 -0.13 -11.87
N ARG A 168 22.02 0.70 -12.09
CA ARG A 168 22.65 1.49 -11.01
C ARG A 168 21.72 2.56 -10.46
N GLU A 169 20.85 3.14 -11.28
CA GLU A 169 19.87 4.14 -10.83
C GLU A 169 18.85 3.50 -9.89
N TRP A 170 18.33 2.32 -10.25
CA TRP A 170 17.48 1.53 -9.35
C TRP A 170 18.15 1.20 -8.02
N ILE A 171 19.44 0.83 -8.04
CA ILE A 171 20.20 0.55 -6.81
C ILE A 171 20.35 1.82 -5.96
N ALA A 172 20.59 2.98 -6.59
CA ALA A 172 20.71 4.26 -5.90
C ALA A 172 19.37 4.66 -5.25
N ILE A 173 18.26 4.58 -6.00
CA ILE A 173 16.91 4.80 -5.48
C ILE A 173 16.64 3.89 -4.29
N ALA A 174 16.95 2.59 -4.39
CA ALA A 174 16.71 1.65 -3.31
C ALA A 174 17.51 1.97 -2.03
N ARG A 175 18.74 2.49 -2.17
CA ARG A 175 19.59 2.91 -1.04
C ARG A 175 19.03 4.19 -0.40
N ASP A 176 18.67 5.17 -1.21
CA ASP A 176 18.23 6.47 -0.72
C ASP A 176 16.82 6.36 -0.09
N ALA A 177 15.95 5.53 -0.66
CA ALA A 177 14.66 5.15 -0.08
C ALA A 177 14.80 4.39 1.25
N HIS A 178 15.83 3.55 1.41
CA HIS A 178 16.15 2.89 2.69
C HIS A 178 16.46 3.93 3.76
N PHE A 179 17.42 4.82 3.49
CA PHE A 179 17.83 5.86 4.44
C PHE A 179 16.66 6.76 4.85
N LEU A 180 15.80 7.08 3.89
CA LEU A 180 14.62 7.89 4.13
C LEU A 180 13.55 7.16 4.96
N ALA A 181 13.35 5.86 4.72
CA ALA A 181 12.48 5.03 5.56
C ALA A 181 12.96 5.03 7.02
N ASP A 182 14.25 4.78 7.27
CA ASP A 182 14.82 4.80 8.63
C ASP A 182 14.61 6.15 9.32
N SER A 183 14.69 7.24 8.56
CA SER A 183 14.44 8.59 9.05
C SER A 183 12.98 8.78 9.50
N PHE A 184 12.01 8.33 8.71
CA PHE A 184 10.59 8.37 9.08
C PHE A 184 10.26 7.43 10.24
N GLU A 185 10.82 6.21 10.26
CA GLU A 185 10.64 5.28 11.38
C GLU A 185 11.11 5.90 12.69
N ARG A 186 12.34 6.43 12.72
CA ARG A 186 12.90 7.07 13.91
C ARG A 186 12.00 8.19 14.40
N ARG A 187 11.54 9.07 13.50
CA ARG A 187 10.64 10.18 13.87
C ARG A 187 9.30 9.68 14.39
N ALA A 188 8.73 8.62 13.79
CA ALA A 188 7.48 8.04 14.28
C ALA A 188 7.63 7.52 15.72
N ARG A 189 8.76 6.86 16.02
CA ARG A 189 9.08 6.38 17.38
C ARG A 189 9.30 7.54 18.36
N GLU A 190 10.07 8.56 17.97
CA GLU A 190 10.31 9.75 18.78
C GLU A 190 9.00 10.50 19.09
N LEU A 191 8.13 10.68 18.09
CA LEU A 191 6.84 11.33 18.26
C LEU A 191 5.88 10.48 19.12
N GLY A 192 5.86 9.16 18.92
CA GLY A 192 5.04 8.25 19.72
C GLY A 192 5.44 8.20 21.20
N ALA A 193 6.73 8.40 21.50
CA ALA A 193 7.20 8.52 22.88
C ALA A 193 6.89 9.88 23.52
N ALA A 194 6.79 10.95 22.72
CA ALA A 194 6.64 12.32 23.20
C ALA A 194 5.20 12.87 23.14
N SER A 195 4.29 12.22 22.40
CA SER A 195 2.96 12.73 22.08
C SER A 195 1.91 11.62 22.07
N ASN A 196 0.66 11.96 21.73
CA ASN A 196 -0.38 10.98 21.48
C ASN A 196 0.05 10.06 20.33
N VAL A 197 0.00 8.75 20.56
CA VAL A 197 0.36 7.73 19.56
C VAL A 197 -0.39 7.89 18.22
N LEU A 198 -1.61 8.44 18.25
CA LEU A 198 -2.39 8.72 17.04
C LEU A 198 -1.72 9.75 16.11
N ASN A 199 -0.86 10.62 16.65
CA ASN A 199 -0.10 11.61 15.88
C ASN A 199 1.05 10.96 15.08
N THR A 200 1.37 9.69 15.33
CA THR A 200 2.45 9.00 14.59
C THR A 200 2.02 8.56 13.19
N ASP A 201 0.70 8.42 12.92
CA ASP A 201 0.19 7.80 11.70
C ASP A 201 0.76 8.39 10.40
N PRO A 202 0.90 9.72 10.23
CA PRO A 202 1.47 10.28 9.00
C PRO A 202 2.94 9.90 8.78
N LEU A 203 3.74 9.81 9.85
CA LEU A 203 5.14 9.37 9.76
C LEU A 203 5.25 7.87 9.49
N VAL A 204 4.34 7.07 10.05
CA VAL A 204 4.22 5.63 9.71
C VAL A 204 3.79 5.46 8.26
N GLU A 205 2.93 6.34 7.74
CA GLU A 205 2.52 6.34 6.33
C GLU A 205 3.70 6.72 5.41
N ALA A 206 4.48 7.74 5.76
CA ALA A 206 5.70 8.12 5.04
C ALA A 206 6.76 7.00 5.05
N PHE A 207 6.94 6.31 6.18
CA PHE A 207 7.76 5.11 6.29
C PHE A 207 7.28 4.02 5.31
N ALA A 208 5.98 3.72 5.28
CA ALA A 208 5.41 2.72 4.39
C ALA A 208 5.65 3.04 2.90
N LEU A 209 5.61 4.32 2.52
CA LEU A 209 5.91 4.78 1.17
C LEU A 209 7.39 4.59 0.82
N ALA A 210 8.30 5.13 1.63
CA ALA A 210 9.74 5.04 1.38
C ALA A 210 10.23 3.57 1.37
N SER A 211 9.80 2.77 2.35
CA SER A 211 10.14 1.34 2.40
C SER A 211 9.51 0.54 1.25
N GLY A 212 8.33 0.93 0.75
CA GLY A 212 7.73 0.38 -0.46
C GLY A 212 8.54 0.67 -1.71
N LEU A 213 9.00 1.92 -1.90
CA LEU A 213 9.89 2.29 -3.00
C LEU A 213 11.19 1.49 -2.99
N ARG A 214 11.77 1.25 -1.81
CA ARG A 214 12.94 0.37 -1.65
C ARG A 214 12.65 -1.04 -2.18
N VAL A 215 11.50 -1.64 -1.86
CA VAL A 215 11.13 -2.97 -2.38
C VAL A 215 11.01 -2.95 -3.91
N THR A 216 10.24 -1.99 -4.47
CA THR A 216 10.07 -1.84 -5.92
C THR A 216 11.41 -1.68 -6.63
N ALA A 217 12.29 -0.81 -6.13
CA ALA A 217 13.58 -0.55 -6.75
C ALA A 217 14.54 -1.75 -6.68
N ARG A 218 14.50 -2.55 -5.59
CA ARG A 218 15.26 -3.81 -5.51
C ARG A 218 14.76 -4.85 -6.52
N MET A 219 13.45 -4.95 -6.71
CA MET A 219 12.89 -5.85 -7.74
C MET A 219 13.24 -5.37 -9.15
N ALA A 220 13.10 -4.07 -9.41
CA ALA A 220 13.42 -3.50 -10.71
C ALA A 220 14.90 -3.62 -11.08
N SER A 221 15.79 -3.71 -10.08
CA SER A 221 17.21 -4.02 -10.25
C SER A 221 17.54 -5.52 -10.18
N SER A 222 16.55 -6.42 -10.20
CA SER A 222 16.72 -7.87 -10.13
C SER A 222 17.48 -8.36 -8.88
N GLN A 223 17.38 -7.61 -7.78
CA GLN A 223 17.96 -7.97 -6.47
C GLN A 223 16.87 -8.60 -5.59
N ASP A 224 16.31 -9.73 -6.04
CA ASP A 224 15.10 -10.31 -5.46
C ASP A 224 15.28 -10.79 -4.01
N ASP A 225 16.47 -11.22 -3.63
CA ASP A 225 16.85 -11.53 -2.25
C ASP A 225 16.80 -10.28 -1.35
N MET A 226 17.39 -9.18 -1.80
CA MET A 226 17.35 -7.90 -1.12
C MET A 226 15.93 -7.32 -1.07
N ALA A 227 15.11 -7.57 -2.10
CA ALA A 227 13.70 -7.18 -2.13
C ALA A 227 12.88 -7.93 -1.08
N ARG A 228 13.09 -9.25 -0.93
CA ARG A 228 12.45 -10.08 0.11
C ARG A 228 12.84 -9.63 1.51
N GLU A 229 14.13 -9.37 1.73
CA GLU A 229 14.61 -8.85 3.02
C GLU A 229 14.00 -7.48 3.32
N ALA A 230 13.98 -6.58 2.34
CA ALA A 230 13.36 -5.26 2.48
C ALA A 230 11.85 -5.34 2.78
N ALA A 231 11.12 -6.24 2.12
CA ALA A 231 9.70 -6.45 2.37
C ALA A 231 9.45 -7.03 3.78
N SER A 232 10.27 -7.99 4.20
CA SER A 232 10.14 -8.63 5.53
C SER A 232 10.43 -7.62 6.64
N SER A 233 11.52 -6.86 6.51
CA SER A 233 11.87 -5.76 7.42
C SER A 233 10.76 -4.70 7.47
N ARG A 234 10.22 -4.29 6.32
CA ARG A 234 9.08 -3.35 6.26
C ARG A 234 7.86 -3.87 7.02
N ALA A 235 7.46 -5.12 6.79
CA ALA A 235 6.31 -5.72 7.44
C ALA A 235 6.49 -5.76 8.97
N LEU A 236 7.67 -6.18 9.43
CA LEU A 236 8.00 -6.22 10.85
C LEU A 236 7.96 -4.82 11.48
N THR A 237 8.60 -3.82 10.85
CA THR A 237 8.61 -2.46 11.37
C THR A 237 7.20 -1.87 11.42
N LEU A 238 6.36 -2.11 10.42
CA LEU A 238 4.97 -1.63 10.45
C LEU A 238 4.17 -2.22 11.59
N VAL A 239 4.32 -3.52 11.87
CA VAL A 239 3.69 -4.18 13.03
C VAL A 239 4.17 -3.54 14.33
N GLN A 240 5.48 -3.30 14.46
CA GLN A 240 6.04 -2.67 15.66
C GLN A 240 5.55 -1.22 15.85
N LEU A 241 5.50 -0.43 14.79
CA LEU A 241 5.00 0.95 14.85
C LEU A 241 3.48 0.99 15.14
N GLY A 242 2.73 -0.01 14.68
CA GLY A 242 1.29 -0.15 14.91
C GLY A 242 0.92 -0.81 16.24
N GLU A 243 1.88 -1.36 17.00
CA GLU A 243 1.61 -2.10 18.24
C GLU A 243 0.89 -1.26 19.29
N ALA A 244 1.24 0.03 19.40
CA ALA A 244 0.61 0.96 20.34
C ALA A 244 -0.77 1.48 19.85
N ILE A 245 -1.17 1.18 18.62
CA ILE A 245 -2.45 1.61 18.02
C ILE A 245 -3.45 0.45 18.04
N GLN A 246 -3.83 0.01 19.23
CA GLN A 246 -4.81 -1.06 19.44
C GLN A 246 -6.13 -0.49 19.96
N LEU A 247 -7.25 -0.99 19.42
CA LEU A 247 -8.56 -0.43 19.73
C LEU A 247 -8.87 -0.45 21.23
N ALA A 248 -8.73 -1.60 21.90
CA ALA A 248 -9.08 -1.72 23.32
C ALA A 248 -8.19 -0.84 24.22
N PRO A 249 -6.84 -0.89 24.15
CA PRO A 249 -5.98 0.01 24.91
C PRO A 249 -6.25 1.50 24.64
N LEU A 250 -6.46 1.89 23.37
CA LEU A 250 -6.76 3.27 23.02
C LEU A 250 -8.09 3.75 23.58
N VAL A 251 -9.14 2.93 23.46
CA VAL A 251 -10.46 3.27 24.00
C VAL A 251 -10.39 3.44 25.51
N LEU A 252 -9.69 2.53 26.21
CA LEU A 252 -9.49 2.64 27.65
C LEU A 252 -8.68 3.88 28.05
N ALA A 253 -7.64 4.23 27.29
CA ALA A 253 -6.83 5.42 27.56
C ALA A 253 -7.60 6.75 27.39
N HIS A 254 -8.68 6.74 26.60
CA HIS A 254 -9.48 7.93 26.31
C HIS A 254 -10.87 7.92 27.00
N ALA A 255 -11.15 6.93 27.85
CA ALA A 255 -12.38 6.83 28.61
C ALA A 255 -12.18 7.33 30.05
N PRO A 256 -13.04 8.24 30.57
CA PRO A 256 -12.97 8.69 31.95
C PRO A 256 -13.26 7.54 32.90
N MET A 257 -12.34 7.30 33.84
CA MET A 257 -12.43 6.19 34.81
C MET A 257 -13.43 6.46 35.93
N GLU A 258 -13.92 7.70 36.08
CA GLU A 258 -14.83 8.12 37.14
C GLU A 258 -16.15 7.33 37.17
N ASN A 259 -16.60 6.83 36.00
CA ASN A 259 -17.84 6.08 35.85
C ASN A 259 -17.63 4.58 35.57
N ALA A 260 -16.42 4.05 35.78
CA ALA A 260 -16.07 2.68 35.40
C ALA A 260 -17.07 1.63 35.95
N GLY A 261 -17.52 0.73 35.08
CA GLY A 261 -18.49 -0.32 35.43
C GLY A 261 -19.97 0.09 35.38
N THR A 262 -20.28 1.33 35.00
CA THR A 262 -21.67 1.79 34.78
C THR A 262 -22.12 1.63 33.33
N SER A 263 -23.43 1.70 33.06
CA SER A 263 -23.97 1.74 31.69
C SER A 263 -23.48 2.95 30.90
N THR A 264 -23.39 4.12 31.54
CA THR A 264 -22.88 5.35 30.92
C THR A 264 -21.42 5.20 30.49
N TRP A 265 -20.61 4.46 31.26
CA TRP A 265 -19.23 4.18 30.87
C TRP A 265 -19.16 3.23 29.66
N LEU A 266 -20.04 2.23 29.59
CA LEU A 266 -20.14 1.36 28.41
C LEU A 266 -20.52 2.14 27.14
N GLU A 267 -21.48 3.07 27.25
CA GLU A 267 -21.86 3.96 26.13
C GLU A 267 -20.69 4.82 25.66
N VAL A 268 -19.90 5.39 26.58
CA VAL A 268 -18.70 6.16 26.25
C VAL A 268 -17.63 5.28 25.59
N LEU A 269 -17.39 4.07 26.09
CA LEU A 269 -16.46 3.12 25.47
C LEU A 269 -16.90 2.76 24.05
N GLU A 270 -18.20 2.51 23.83
CA GLU A 270 -18.74 2.19 22.51
C GLU A 270 -18.60 3.36 21.53
N GLN A 271 -18.90 4.59 21.98
CA GLN A 271 -18.69 5.80 21.19
C GLN A 271 -17.22 5.98 20.80
N LYS A 272 -16.30 5.90 21.77
CA LYS A 272 -14.85 6.01 21.52
C LYS A 272 -14.34 4.89 20.61
N ALA A 273 -14.84 3.68 20.77
CA ALA A 273 -14.53 2.57 19.87
C ALA A 273 -15.02 2.87 18.45
N GLY A 274 -16.20 3.47 18.30
CA GLY A 274 -16.70 4.01 17.03
C GLY A 274 -15.71 4.97 16.37
N ASP A 275 -15.28 5.99 17.10
CA ASP A 275 -14.37 7.03 16.63
C ASP A 275 -13.00 6.47 16.18
N LEU A 276 -12.48 5.49 16.92
CA LEU A 276 -11.13 4.95 16.73
C LEU A 276 -11.07 3.78 15.73
N ARG A 277 -12.19 3.09 15.48
CA ARG A 277 -12.23 1.87 14.67
C ARG A 277 -11.66 2.09 13.27
N ALA A 278 -12.00 3.20 12.62
CA ALA A 278 -11.49 3.53 11.29
C ALA A 278 -9.97 3.73 11.30
N THR A 279 -9.42 4.38 12.32
CA THR A 279 -7.97 4.60 12.45
C THR A 279 -7.22 3.31 12.71
N VAL A 280 -7.71 2.47 13.62
CA VAL A 280 -7.11 1.16 13.88
C VAL A 280 -7.19 0.27 12.64
N ALA A 281 -8.33 0.24 11.94
CA ALA A 281 -8.47 -0.53 10.71
C ALA A 281 -7.42 -0.13 9.65
N ARG A 282 -7.23 1.17 9.41
CA ARG A 282 -6.20 1.65 8.46
C ARG A 282 -4.78 1.19 8.82
N VAL A 283 -4.43 1.16 10.11
CA VAL A 283 -3.13 0.67 10.55
C VAL A 283 -3.00 -0.83 10.28
N ARG A 284 -4.03 -1.63 10.59
CA ARG A 284 -4.02 -3.07 10.32
C ARG A 284 -4.00 -3.38 8.84
N ASP A 285 -4.73 -2.63 8.01
CA ASP A 285 -4.73 -2.80 6.56
C ASP A 285 -3.32 -2.57 5.97
N ARG A 286 -2.58 -1.59 6.51
CA ARG A 286 -1.20 -1.30 6.11
C ARG A 286 -0.23 -2.43 6.46
N GLU A 287 -0.37 -3.00 7.65
CA GLU A 287 0.42 -4.16 8.10
C GLU A 287 0.13 -5.39 7.25
N ILE A 288 -1.15 -5.68 7.02
CA ILE A 288 -1.62 -6.78 6.18
C ILE A 288 -1.09 -6.62 4.76
N ALA A 289 -1.13 -5.41 4.20
CA ALA A 289 -0.58 -5.15 2.87
C ALA A 289 0.92 -5.41 2.79
N ALA A 290 1.68 -4.98 3.79
CA ALA A 290 3.11 -5.26 3.84
C ALA A 290 3.41 -6.77 3.95
N ALA A 291 2.63 -7.51 4.77
CA ALA A 291 2.74 -8.95 4.86
C ALA A 291 2.38 -9.65 3.52
N GLY A 292 1.33 -9.18 2.83
CA GLY A 292 0.97 -9.67 1.50
C GLY A 292 2.10 -9.49 0.48
N THR A 293 2.82 -8.36 0.52
CA THR A 293 4.02 -8.17 -0.31
C THR A 293 5.06 -9.24 -0.04
N VAL A 294 5.34 -9.58 1.23
CA VAL A 294 6.29 -10.64 1.60
C VAL A 294 5.88 -11.99 1.00
N GLU A 295 4.63 -12.39 1.19
CA GLU A 295 4.09 -13.64 0.63
C GLU A 295 4.19 -13.68 -0.89
N THR A 296 3.94 -12.54 -1.54
CA THR A 296 4.02 -12.41 -3.00
C THR A 296 5.46 -12.63 -3.48
N LEU A 297 6.46 -12.01 -2.84
CA LEU A 297 7.86 -12.20 -3.22
C LEU A 297 8.37 -13.62 -2.96
N HIS A 298 7.85 -14.30 -1.93
CA HIS A 298 8.12 -15.73 -1.72
C HIS A 298 7.52 -16.60 -2.84
N GLU A 299 6.30 -16.30 -3.27
CA GLU A 299 5.67 -17.04 -4.37
C GLU A 299 6.40 -16.83 -5.70
N LEU A 300 6.86 -15.60 -5.99
CA LEU A 300 7.68 -15.31 -7.17
C LEU A 300 8.98 -16.12 -7.15
N ALA A 301 9.68 -16.13 -6.01
CA ALA A 301 10.90 -16.90 -5.84
C ALA A 301 10.65 -18.41 -6.04
N ARG A 302 9.55 -18.93 -5.48
CA ARG A 302 9.17 -20.35 -5.63
C ARG A 302 8.91 -20.75 -7.08
N ARG A 303 8.43 -19.82 -7.90
CA ARG A 303 8.18 -20.03 -9.34
C ARG A 303 9.38 -19.72 -10.22
N GLY A 304 10.47 -19.20 -9.67
CA GLY A 304 11.60 -18.73 -10.44
C GLY A 304 11.27 -17.52 -11.33
N VAL A 305 10.27 -16.72 -10.94
CA VAL A 305 9.93 -15.46 -11.61
C VAL A 305 10.71 -14.35 -10.93
N SER A 306 11.48 -13.58 -11.71
CA SER A 306 12.22 -12.45 -11.15
C SER A 306 11.29 -11.28 -10.81
N GLY A 307 11.68 -10.47 -9.83
CA GLY A 307 10.93 -9.27 -9.49
C GLY A 307 10.86 -8.27 -10.65
N ARG A 308 11.88 -8.22 -11.49
CA ARG A 308 11.90 -7.36 -12.69
C ARG A 308 10.84 -7.80 -13.71
N GLU A 309 10.79 -9.08 -14.04
CA GLU A 309 9.79 -9.63 -14.97
C GLU A 309 8.36 -9.39 -14.47
N TRP A 310 8.15 -9.54 -13.16
CA TRP A 310 6.87 -9.26 -12.51
C TRP A 310 6.42 -7.80 -12.70
N LEU A 311 7.32 -6.85 -12.44
CA LEU A 311 7.00 -5.43 -12.58
C LEU A 311 6.85 -5.00 -14.03
N ASP A 312 7.70 -5.50 -14.94
CA ASP A 312 7.59 -5.22 -16.37
C ASP A 312 6.24 -5.73 -16.92
N ALA A 313 5.81 -6.93 -16.52
CA ALA A 313 4.50 -7.47 -16.90
C ALA A 313 3.36 -6.56 -16.42
N ALA A 314 3.37 -6.16 -15.14
CA ALA A 314 2.38 -5.25 -14.57
C ALA A 314 2.39 -3.85 -15.20
N LYS A 315 3.57 -3.31 -15.54
CA LYS A 315 3.72 -2.00 -16.20
C LYS A 315 3.23 -2.02 -17.64
N SER A 316 3.43 -3.14 -18.34
CA SER A 316 2.99 -3.31 -19.73
C SER A 316 1.48 -3.52 -19.90
N GLU A 317 0.78 -3.91 -18.83
CA GLU A 317 -0.68 -4.06 -18.85
C GLU A 317 -1.37 -2.71 -18.73
N GLY A 318 -2.14 -2.36 -19.78
CA GLY A 318 -2.83 -1.08 -19.94
C GLY A 318 -4.35 -1.16 -19.90
N HIS A 319 -4.94 -2.35 -19.80
CA HIS A 319 -6.38 -2.56 -19.82
C HIS A 319 -6.91 -3.05 -18.47
N ASN A 320 -6.33 -4.13 -17.94
CA ASN A 320 -6.77 -4.71 -16.67
C ASN A 320 -6.15 -3.93 -15.51
N PRO A 321 -6.91 -3.30 -14.61
CA PRO A 321 -6.35 -2.53 -13.49
C PRO A 321 -5.60 -3.41 -12.48
N LEU A 322 -5.94 -4.70 -12.47
CA LEU A 322 -5.40 -5.68 -11.57
C LEU A 322 -5.16 -6.97 -12.32
N LEU A 323 -4.02 -7.57 -12.02
CA LEU A 323 -3.70 -8.90 -12.46
C LEU A 323 -3.58 -9.83 -11.26
N PHE A 324 -3.65 -11.11 -11.54
CA PHE A 324 -3.72 -12.19 -10.59
C PHE A 324 -2.64 -13.23 -10.87
N LEU A 325 -1.91 -13.59 -9.82
CA LEU A 325 -1.00 -14.72 -9.75
C LEU A 325 -1.65 -15.78 -8.85
N PRO A 326 -2.07 -16.95 -9.35
CA PRO A 326 -2.57 -18.03 -8.49
C PRO A 326 -1.48 -18.46 -7.49
N VAL A 327 -1.79 -19.22 -6.44
CA VAL A 327 -0.76 -19.99 -5.71
C VAL A 327 -0.60 -21.37 -6.35
N CYS A 328 0.62 -21.84 -6.61
CA CYS A 328 0.82 -23.19 -7.15
C CYS A 328 0.66 -24.23 -6.03
N ASP A 329 -0.32 -25.13 -6.12
CA ASP A 329 -0.34 -26.30 -5.25
C ASP A 329 0.78 -27.27 -5.63
N VAL A 330 1.64 -27.61 -4.66
CA VAL A 330 2.77 -28.56 -4.82
C VAL A 330 2.28 -29.94 -5.35
N ASN A 331 1.03 -30.30 -5.08
CA ASN A 331 0.44 -31.60 -5.47
C ASN A 331 0.07 -31.72 -6.96
N LEU A 332 -0.01 -30.63 -7.72
CA LEU A 332 -0.35 -30.71 -9.15
C LEU A 332 0.87 -31.01 -10.03
N GLN A 333 2.09 -30.68 -9.59
CA GLN A 333 3.31 -31.00 -10.32
C GLN A 333 3.68 -32.50 -10.26
N GLN A 334 3.19 -33.26 -9.28
CA GLN A 334 3.38 -34.71 -9.20
C GLN A 334 2.39 -35.52 -10.05
N LYS A 335 1.28 -34.92 -10.50
CA LYS A 335 0.31 -35.58 -11.40
C LYS A 335 0.59 -35.35 -12.89
N ALA A 336 1.57 -34.51 -13.21
CA ALA A 336 1.95 -34.16 -14.58
C ALA A 336 3.36 -34.68 -14.96
N ARG A 337 3.92 -35.62 -14.19
CA ARG A 337 5.14 -36.37 -14.54
C ARG A 337 4.82 -37.85 -14.68
#